data_AF-A0A9X5HFI2-F1
#
_entry.id   AF-A0A9X5HFI2-F1
#
_cell.length_a   1.000
_cell.length_b   1.000
_cell.length_c   1.000
_cell.angle_alpha   90.00
_cell.angle_beta   90.00
_cell.angle_gamma   90.00
#
_symmetry.space_group_name_H-M   'P 1'
#
loop_
_entity.id
_entity.type
_entity.pdbx_description
1 polymer ?
#
loop_
_entity_poly.entity_id
_entity_poly.type
_entity_poly.pdbx_seq_one_letter_code
_entity_poly.pdbx_strand_id
1 'polypeptide(L)'
;VGVPEAFTEPVKDPLGDLLARYARTHGPFTSATAAARFGLGVAVTEGALQRLAAAGRVVQGEFHPAGIGQEWCDAAVLRRLRRRSLAALRHELEPVPPAALAQFLPQWQHMGKGHSLRGIDGLMRAVEQLQGASVPASALEKLVLPSRVANYAPAMLDELTASGEVSWAGAGSLPGKDGWVSLYLADAAPLLLPPPHPLETTALHESVLAALSGGYGLFFRQIADQVRATTHPEASDVQLADALWDLAWSGRLTNDTLNPLRALLGSGRTAGSTAHRAKRAVPRGRYGSLTAAARSASR
;
A
#
# COMPACT_ATOMS: atom_id res chain seq x y z
N VAL A 1 53.61 14.04 55.52
CA VAL A 1 52.32 13.79 54.81
C VAL A 1 52.67 13.55 53.35
N GLY A 2 52.66 12.28 52.92
CA GLY A 2 53.30 11.82 51.68
C GLY A 2 52.35 11.79 50.47
N VAL A 3 51.97 12.98 50.00
CA VAL A 3 51.28 13.11 48.70
C VAL A 3 52.33 13.56 47.68
N PRO A 4 52.53 12.83 46.56
CA PRO A 4 53.48 13.23 45.52
C PRO A 4 53.17 14.64 44.97
N GLU A 5 54.21 15.43 44.66
CA GLU A 5 54.10 16.83 44.21
C GLU A 5 53.16 17.01 43.01
N ALA A 6 53.14 16.02 42.11
CA ALA A 6 52.25 15.97 40.94
C ALA A 6 50.74 16.00 41.29
N PHE A 7 50.35 15.70 42.54
CA PHE A 7 48.96 15.80 43.02
C PHE A 7 48.69 17.08 43.84
N THR A 8 49.72 17.90 44.06
CA THR A 8 49.61 19.20 44.76
C THR A 8 49.65 20.40 43.81
N GLU A 9 49.98 20.18 42.54
CA GLU A 9 49.96 21.22 41.51
C GLU A 9 48.52 21.70 41.23
N PRO A 10 48.28 23.02 41.19
CA PRO A 10 46.95 23.56 40.94
C PRO A 10 46.50 23.26 39.50
N VAL A 11 45.39 22.52 39.40
CA VAL A 11 44.72 22.24 38.12
C VAL A 11 43.79 23.39 37.76
N LYS A 12 43.70 23.73 36.47
CA LYS A 12 42.91 24.88 35.97
C LYS A 12 41.39 24.73 36.19
N ASP A 13 40.83 23.52 36.07
CA ASP A 13 39.42 23.22 36.36
C ASP A 13 39.27 21.85 37.06
N PRO A 14 39.57 21.76 38.36
CA PRO A 14 39.57 20.48 39.08
C PRO A 14 38.18 19.84 39.14
N LEU A 15 37.13 20.67 39.21
CA LEU A 15 35.74 20.22 39.26
C LEU A 15 35.27 19.71 37.89
N GLY A 16 35.55 20.46 36.82
CA GLY A 16 35.25 20.03 35.45
C GLY A 16 35.97 18.73 35.10
N ASP A 17 37.24 18.58 35.47
CA ASP A 17 38.00 17.35 35.22
C ASP A 17 37.46 16.15 36.00
N LEU A 18 37.01 16.36 37.24
CA LEU A 18 36.39 15.32 38.05
C LEU A 18 35.07 14.82 37.44
N LEU A 19 34.18 15.75 37.08
CA LEU A 19 32.89 15.43 36.48
C LEU A 19 33.04 14.83 35.08
N ALA A 20 34.01 15.29 34.31
CA ALA A 20 34.27 14.74 33.00
C ALA A 20 34.95 13.37 33.04
N ARG A 21 35.71 13.04 34.10
CA ARG A 21 36.14 11.66 34.39
C ARG A 21 34.95 10.78 34.75
N TYR A 22 34.05 11.26 35.59
CA TYR A 22 32.83 10.55 35.98
C TYR A 22 31.95 10.20 34.76
N ALA A 23 31.69 11.18 33.90
CA ALA A 23 30.86 11.01 32.71
C ALA A 23 31.41 10.00 31.69
N ARG A 24 32.74 9.79 31.65
CA ARG A 24 33.38 8.82 30.74
C ARG A 24 33.11 7.36 31.10
N THR A 25 32.74 7.08 32.35
CA THR A 25 32.50 5.72 32.84
C THR A 25 31.08 5.51 33.37
N HIS A 26 30.34 6.58 33.62
CA HIS A 26 28.98 6.56 34.14
C HIS A 26 28.10 7.42 33.22
N GLY A 27 27.19 6.79 32.47
CA GLY A 27 26.25 7.53 31.64
C GLY A 27 25.10 6.64 31.16
N PRO A 28 23.90 7.19 30.97
CA PRO A 28 23.42 8.52 31.40
C PRO A 28 23.29 8.70 32.93
N PHE A 29 23.36 9.94 33.45
CA PHE A 29 23.19 10.24 34.89
C PHE A 29 22.62 11.64 35.15
N THR A 30 22.08 11.89 36.34
CA THR A 30 21.55 13.22 36.74
C THR A 30 22.57 14.06 37.51
N SER A 31 22.38 15.39 37.55
CA SER A 31 23.20 16.30 38.37
C SER A 31 23.22 15.87 39.85
N ALA A 32 22.09 15.40 40.39
CA ALA A 32 21.98 14.94 41.77
C ALA A 32 22.84 13.69 42.04
N THR A 33 22.88 12.74 41.10
CA THR A 33 23.70 11.53 41.24
C THR A 33 25.19 11.86 41.27
N ALA A 34 25.65 12.75 40.39
CA ALA A 34 27.06 13.18 40.38
C ALA A 34 27.42 14.01 41.62
N ALA A 35 26.52 14.90 42.06
CA ALA A 35 26.70 15.70 43.25
C ALA A 35 26.85 14.84 44.52
N ALA A 36 25.95 13.86 44.70
CA ALA A 36 25.99 12.92 45.81
C ALA A 36 27.28 12.09 45.84
N ARG A 37 27.79 11.67 44.66
CA ARG A 37 29.02 10.89 44.54
C ARG A 37 30.26 11.62 45.06
N PHE A 38 30.32 12.94 44.86
CA PHE A 38 31.49 13.75 45.17
C PHE A 38 31.30 14.69 46.37
N GLY A 39 30.14 14.63 47.05
CA GLY A 39 29.83 15.51 48.20
C GLY A 39 29.68 16.98 47.80
N LEU A 40 29.20 17.27 46.60
CA LEU A 40 29.06 18.61 46.05
C LEU A 40 27.60 19.09 46.14
N GLY A 41 27.41 20.42 46.11
CA GLY A 41 26.07 21.00 45.94
C GLY A 41 25.54 20.78 44.52
N VAL A 42 24.28 20.38 44.37
CA VAL A 42 23.66 20.06 43.07
C VAL A 42 23.77 21.21 42.08
N ALA A 43 23.52 22.45 42.50
CA ALA A 43 23.63 23.64 41.65
C ALA A 43 25.07 23.88 41.15
N VAL A 44 26.08 23.57 41.98
CA VAL A 44 27.50 23.71 41.62
C VAL A 44 27.89 22.65 40.59
N THR A 45 27.44 21.42 40.80
CA THR A 45 27.63 20.31 39.85
C THR A 45 26.94 20.59 38.51
N GLU A 46 25.70 21.08 38.55
CA GLU A 46 24.94 21.42 37.36
C GLU A 46 25.60 22.54 36.56
N GLY A 47 26.02 23.65 37.20
CA GLY A 47 26.73 24.73 36.53
C GLY A 47 28.06 24.26 35.90
N ALA A 48 28.76 23.30 36.52
CA ALA A 48 29.96 22.70 35.93
C ALA A 48 29.64 21.78 34.74
N LEU A 49 28.55 21.00 34.81
CA LEU A 49 28.09 20.16 33.70
C LEU A 49 27.60 21.00 32.51
N GLN A 50 26.93 22.13 32.75
CA GLN A 50 26.57 23.09 31.71
C GLN A 50 27.80 23.65 30.98
N ARG A 51 28.88 24.00 31.71
CA ARG A 51 30.15 24.42 31.06
C ARG A 51 30.77 23.30 30.23
N LEU A 52 30.76 22.06 30.74
CA LEU A 52 31.25 20.90 29.99
C LEU A 52 30.39 20.62 28.75
N ALA A 53 29.09 20.88 28.81
CA ALA A 53 28.19 20.75 27.68
C ALA A 53 28.42 21.83 26.63
N ALA A 54 28.61 23.08 27.04
CA ALA A 54 29.02 24.17 26.16
C ALA A 54 30.36 23.87 25.45
N ALA A 55 31.28 23.16 26.13
CA ALA A 55 32.53 22.67 25.55
C ALA A 55 32.38 21.38 24.71
N GLY A 56 31.17 20.85 24.53
CA GLY A 56 30.88 19.65 23.75
C GLY A 56 31.39 18.34 24.35
N ARG A 57 31.80 18.35 25.63
CA ARG A 57 32.34 17.16 26.32
C ARG A 57 31.25 16.25 26.86
N VAL A 58 30.18 16.84 27.38
CA VAL A 58 28.97 16.11 27.77
C VAL A 58 27.78 16.62 26.96
N VAL A 59 26.74 15.82 26.87
CA VAL A 59 25.48 16.18 26.21
C VAL A 59 24.38 16.12 27.24
N GLN A 60 23.47 17.07 27.15
CA GLN A 60 22.30 17.21 28.02
C GLN A 60 21.07 16.68 27.27
N GLY A 61 20.23 15.89 27.94
CA GLY A 61 19.00 15.35 27.32
C GLY A 61 18.32 14.30 28.19
N GLU A 62 17.27 13.70 27.64
CA GLU A 62 16.57 12.55 28.24
C GLU A 62 17.05 11.29 27.50
N PHE A 63 17.85 10.46 28.16
CA PHE A 63 18.50 9.32 27.50
C PHE A 63 17.97 7.98 28.00
N HIS A 64 17.47 7.89 29.23
CA HIS A 64 16.78 6.71 29.74
C HIS A 64 15.27 6.71 29.42
N PRO A 65 14.70 5.61 28.87
CA PRO A 65 13.27 5.53 28.53
C PRO A 65 12.29 5.68 29.70
N ALA A 66 12.75 5.39 30.91
CA ALA A 66 11.97 5.48 32.16
C ALA A 66 12.43 6.63 33.07
N GLY A 67 13.43 7.41 32.63
CA GLY A 67 13.92 8.56 33.38
C GLY A 67 13.01 9.77 33.16
N ILE A 68 12.78 10.54 34.22
CA ILE A 68 12.10 11.83 34.13
C ILE A 68 13.12 12.89 34.50
N GLY A 69 13.30 13.87 33.62
CA GLY A 69 14.18 15.00 33.86
C GLY A 69 15.54 14.88 33.18
N GLN A 70 16.36 15.89 33.44
CA GLN A 70 17.53 16.18 32.62
C GLN A 70 18.75 15.35 33.01
N GLU A 71 19.30 14.63 32.04
CA GLU A 71 20.46 13.78 32.20
C GLU A 71 21.67 14.30 31.42
N TRP A 72 22.82 13.82 31.84
CA TRP A 72 24.12 14.11 31.25
C TRP A 72 24.78 12.81 30.81
N CYS A 73 25.45 12.86 29.67
CA CYS A 73 26.26 11.75 29.18
C CYS A 73 27.49 12.28 28.45
N ASP A 74 28.64 11.64 28.61
CA ASP A 74 29.82 11.99 27.81
C ASP A 74 29.52 11.79 26.31
N ALA A 75 29.92 12.76 25.49
CA ALA A 75 29.56 12.78 24.07
C ALA A 75 30.12 11.57 23.29
N ALA A 76 31.29 11.04 23.68
CA ALA A 76 31.89 9.86 23.07
C ALA A 76 31.23 8.56 23.55
N VAL A 77 30.85 8.49 24.83
CA VAL A 77 30.07 7.38 25.39
C VAL A 77 28.71 7.27 24.71
N LEU A 78 27.97 8.39 24.60
CA LEU A 78 26.66 8.41 23.94
C LEU A 78 26.74 7.99 22.46
N ARG A 79 27.76 8.45 21.72
CA ARG A 79 28.01 8.01 20.34
C ARG A 79 28.27 6.51 20.24
N ARG A 80 29.01 5.94 21.20
CA ARG A 80 29.29 4.50 21.25
C ARG A 80 28.03 3.69 21.57
N LEU A 81 27.23 4.13 22.55
CA LEU A 81 25.94 3.54 22.88
C LEU A 81 25.02 3.53 21.65
N ARG A 82 24.80 4.69 21.02
CA ARG A 82 23.96 4.81 19.81
C ARG A 82 24.42 3.91 18.68
N ARG A 83 25.74 3.83 18.42
CA ARG A 83 26.30 2.94 17.38
C ARG A 83 26.02 1.47 17.68
N ARG A 84 26.20 1.04 18.93
CA ARG A 84 25.95 -0.36 19.34
C ARG A 84 24.47 -0.71 19.30
N SER A 85 23.59 0.19 19.76
CA SER A 85 22.15 0.00 19.67
C SER A 85 21.68 -0.11 18.21
N LEU A 86 22.18 0.76 17.33
CA LEU A 86 21.89 0.66 15.89
C LEU A 86 22.45 -0.62 15.26
N ALA A 87 23.64 -1.07 15.67
CA ALA A 87 24.20 -2.33 15.18
C ALA A 87 23.39 -3.55 15.63
N ALA A 88 22.90 -3.57 16.88
CA ALA A 88 22.03 -4.62 17.39
C ALA A 88 20.69 -4.65 16.62
N LEU A 89 20.05 -3.49 16.43
CA LEU A 89 18.82 -3.37 15.63
C LEU A 89 19.02 -3.72 14.15
N ARG A 90 20.21 -3.46 13.60
CA ARG A 90 20.55 -3.87 12.22
C ARG A 90 20.79 -5.37 12.10
N HIS A 91 21.24 -6.04 13.16
CA HIS A 91 21.38 -7.49 13.16
C HIS A 91 20.02 -8.20 13.06
N GLU A 92 18.94 -7.57 13.54
CA GLU A 92 17.57 -8.06 13.36
C GLU A 92 17.06 -7.87 11.91
N LEU A 93 17.76 -7.07 11.10
CA LEU A 93 17.42 -6.72 9.72
C LEU A 93 18.53 -7.14 8.73
N GLU A 94 19.28 -8.19 9.04
CA GLU A 94 20.38 -8.66 8.19
C GLU A 94 19.83 -9.16 6.84
N PRO A 95 20.42 -8.74 5.70
CA PRO A 95 19.96 -9.16 4.38
C PRO A 95 20.09 -10.68 4.22
N VAL A 96 18.99 -11.32 3.84
CA VAL A 96 18.99 -12.75 3.55
C VAL A 96 19.70 -13.06 2.23
N PRO A 97 20.33 -14.23 2.09
CA PRO A 97 20.88 -14.66 0.80
C PRO A 97 19.79 -14.68 -0.29
N PRO A 98 20.10 -14.33 -1.55
CA PRO A 98 19.12 -14.33 -2.64
C PRO A 98 18.37 -15.65 -2.81
N ALA A 99 19.01 -16.78 -2.50
CA ALA A 99 18.39 -18.10 -2.53
C ALA A 99 17.25 -18.25 -1.50
N ALA A 100 17.39 -17.66 -0.31
CA ALA A 100 16.35 -17.68 0.71
C ALA A 100 15.13 -16.85 0.25
N LEU A 101 15.38 -15.67 -0.33
CA LEU A 101 14.32 -14.85 -0.92
C LEU A 101 13.59 -15.59 -2.06
N ALA A 102 14.34 -16.26 -2.94
CA ALA A 102 13.76 -17.03 -4.04
C ALA A 102 12.88 -18.21 -3.59
N GLN A 103 13.19 -18.83 -2.44
CA GLN A 103 12.36 -19.88 -1.84
C GLN A 103 11.14 -19.31 -1.11
N PHE A 104 11.31 -18.18 -0.43
CA PHE A 104 10.26 -17.52 0.33
C PHE A 104 9.17 -16.92 -0.56
N LEU A 105 9.56 -16.17 -1.61
CA LEU A 105 8.63 -15.37 -2.41
C LEU A 105 7.46 -16.16 -3.02
N PRO A 106 7.65 -17.34 -3.65
CA PRO A 106 6.53 -18.12 -4.17
C PRO A 106 5.57 -18.55 -3.05
N GLN A 107 6.08 -18.96 -1.89
CA GLN A 107 5.26 -19.40 -0.75
C GLN A 107 4.47 -18.22 -0.16
N TRP A 108 5.13 -17.08 0.01
CA TRP A 108 4.52 -15.83 0.46
C TRP A 108 3.42 -15.36 -0.50
N GLN A 109 3.62 -15.55 -1.80
CA GLN A 109 2.65 -15.25 -2.84
C GLN A 109 1.60 -16.35 -3.04
N HIS A 110 1.55 -17.37 -2.16
CA HIS A 110 0.63 -18.51 -2.24
C HIS A 110 0.73 -19.33 -3.53
N MET A 111 1.90 -19.28 -4.18
CA MET A 111 2.21 -20.03 -5.40
C MET A 111 2.85 -21.37 -5.06
N GLY A 112 2.39 -22.43 -5.72
CA GLY A 112 2.98 -23.76 -5.62
C GLY A 112 2.16 -24.75 -4.78
N LYS A 113 2.55 -26.02 -4.86
CA LYS A 113 1.83 -27.12 -4.18
C LYS A 113 1.97 -26.98 -2.67
N GLY A 114 0.86 -27.09 -1.94
CA GLY A 114 0.82 -27.02 -0.48
C GLY A 114 0.61 -25.62 0.10
N HIS A 115 0.81 -24.56 -0.69
CA HIS A 115 0.61 -23.17 -0.26
C HIS A 115 -0.58 -22.49 -0.94
N SER A 116 -1.26 -23.20 -1.85
CA SER A 116 -2.42 -22.66 -2.55
C SER A 116 -3.61 -22.49 -1.62
N LEU A 117 -4.23 -21.33 -1.74
CA LEU A 117 -5.45 -20.95 -1.05
C LEU A 117 -6.66 -21.66 -1.66
N ARG A 118 -7.79 -21.67 -0.95
CA ARG A 118 -9.00 -22.36 -1.38
C ARG A 118 -10.25 -21.55 -1.03
N GLY A 119 -11.29 -21.69 -1.84
CA GLY A 119 -12.57 -21.03 -1.57
C GLY A 119 -12.49 -19.51 -1.64
N ILE A 120 -13.59 -18.87 -1.25
CA ILE A 120 -13.79 -17.42 -1.34
C ILE A 120 -12.85 -16.70 -0.36
N ASP A 121 -12.73 -17.19 0.88
CA ASP A 121 -11.77 -16.65 1.87
C ASP A 121 -10.33 -16.69 1.36
N GLY A 122 -9.98 -17.77 0.65
CA GLY A 122 -8.69 -17.90 0.00
C GLY A 122 -8.49 -16.90 -1.14
N LEU A 123 -9.54 -16.61 -1.90
CA LEU A 123 -9.49 -15.55 -2.91
C LEU A 123 -9.35 -14.17 -2.28
N MET A 124 -10.06 -13.89 -1.20
CA MET A 124 -9.96 -12.64 -0.45
C MET A 124 -8.51 -12.38 0.02
N ARG A 125 -7.86 -13.38 0.61
CA ARG A 125 -6.44 -13.30 1.00
C ARG A 125 -5.50 -13.12 -0.19
N ALA A 126 -5.80 -13.78 -1.32
CA ALA A 126 -5.01 -13.59 -2.54
C ALA A 126 -5.14 -12.16 -3.07
N VAL A 127 -6.35 -11.57 -3.02
CA VAL A 127 -6.59 -10.17 -3.38
C VAL A 127 -5.86 -9.25 -2.41
N GLU A 128 -5.98 -9.47 -1.10
CA GLU A 128 -5.27 -8.71 -0.07
C GLU A 128 -3.76 -8.63 -0.34
N GLN A 129 -3.14 -9.76 -0.67
CA GLN A 129 -1.72 -9.85 -0.99
C GLN A 129 -1.33 -9.15 -2.32
N LEU A 130 -2.28 -8.99 -3.24
CA LEU A 130 -2.09 -8.47 -4.60
C LEU A 130 -2.60 -7.04 -4.80
N GLN A 131 -3.23 -6.42 -3.80
CA GLN A 131 -3.88 -5.13 -4.01
C GLN A 131 -2.90 -4.08 -4.56
N GLY A 132 -3.35 -3.32 -5.55
CA GLY A 132 -2.52 -2.31 -6.22
C GLY A 132 -1.51 -2.86 -7.24
N ALA A 133 -1.28 -4.18 -7.31
CA ALA A 133 -0.43 -4.76 -8.34
C ALA A 133 -1.14 -4.78 -9.71
N SER A 134 -0.66 -3.96 -10.64
CA SER A 134 -1.20 -3.93 -12.01
C SER A 134 -0.81 -5.19 -12.79
N VAL A 135 -1.83 -5.88 -13.32
CA VAL A 135 -1.65 -7.05 -14.18
C VAL A 135 -2.48 -6.91 -15.46
N PRO A 136 -2.12 -7.58 -16.57
CA PRO A 136 -2.98 -7.59 -17.74
C PRO A 136 -4.33 -8.22 -17.38
N ALA A 137 -5.44 -7.60 -17.79
CA ALA A 137 -6.78 -8.08 -17.51
C ALA A 137 -6.98 -9.51 -18.03
N SER A 138 -6.42 -9.82 -19.20
CA SER A 138 -6.42 -11.18 -19.75
C SER A 138 -5.61 -12.21 -18.95
N ALA A 139 -4.67 -11.78 -18.11
CA ALA A 139 -3.85 -12.64 -17.26
C ALA A 139 -4.50 -12.91 -15.90
N LEU A 140 -5.31 -11.98 -15.39
CA LEU A 140 -5.83 -11.98 -14.01
C LEU A 140 -6.49 -13.31 -13.65
N GLU A 141 -7.55 -13.68 -14.36
CA GLU A 141 -8.35 -14.88 -14.08
C GLU A 141 -7.81 -16.15 -14.76
N LYS A 142 -6.74 -16.02 -15.56
CA LYS A 142 -6.14 -17.13 -16.30
C LYS A 142 -4.86 -17.65 -15.67
N LEU A 143 -4.05 -16.76 -15.12
CA LEU A 143 -2.71 -17.04 -14.62
C LEU A 143 -2.54 -16.57 -13.16
N VAL A 144 -2.98 -15.36 -12.83
CA VAL A 144 -2.67 -14.72 -11.54
C VAL A 144 -3.47 -15.34 -10.39
N LEU A 145 -4.80 -15.38 -10.50
CA LEU A 145 -5.66 -15.95 -9.46
C LEU A 145 -5.61 -17.49 -9.43
N PRO A 146 -5.65 -18.22 -10.57
CA PRO A 146 -5.57 -19.68 -10.55
C PRO A 146 -4.24 -20.25 -10.04
N SER A 147 -3.15 -19.48 -10.09
CA SER A 147 -1.86 -19.91 -9.52
C SER A 147 -1.81 -19.81 -7.99
N ARG A 148 -2.74 -19.06 -7.38
CA ARG A 148 -2.84 -18.82 -5.93
C ARG A 148 -3.99 -19.55 -5.28
N VAL A 149 -5.12 -19.66 -5.99
CA VAL A 149 -6.37 -20.24 -5.48
C VAL A 149 -6.69 -21.52 -6.23
N ALA A 150 -6.67 -22.65 -5.52
CA ALA A 150 -7.00 -23.95 -6.10
C ALA A 150 -8.46 -23.98 -6.56
N ASN A 151 -8.70 -24.56 -7.73
CA ASN A 151 -10.01 -24.64 -8.37
C ASN A 151 -10.71 -23.27 -8.52
N TYR A 152 -9.95 -22.19 -8.74
CA TYR A 152 -10.50 -20.87 -9.00
C TYR A 152 -11.59 -20.92 -10.10
N ALA A 153 -12.74 -20.33 -9.80
CA ALA A 153 -13.82 -20.12 -10.74
C ALA A 153 -14.19 -18.62 -10.77
N PRO A 154 -14.49 -18.04 -11.94
CA PRO A 154 -14.87 -16.62 -12.05
C PRO A 154 -16.02 -16.18 -11.15
N ALA A 155 -16.95 -17.09 -10.85
CA ALA A 155 -18.07 -16.86 -9.94
C ALA A 155 -17.62 -16.46 -8.52
N MET A 156 -16.45 -16.90 -8.08
CA MET A 156 -15.92 -16.54 -6.76
C MET A 156 -15.55 -15.06 -6.69
N LEU A 157 -14.95 -14.52 -7.75
CA LEU A 157 -14.63 -13.10 -7.83
C LEU A 157 -15.89 -12.26 -8.10
N ASP A 158 -16.85 -12.81 -8.85
CA ASP A 158 -18.14 -12.16 -9.06
C ASP A 158 -18.91 -11.97 -7.74
N GLU A 159 -18.86 -12.95 -6.84
CA GLU A 159 -19.48 -12.85 -5.52
C GLU A 159 -18.85 -11.72 -4.69
N LEU A 160 -17.52 -11.64 -4.66
CA LEU A 160 -16.80 -10.59 -3.92
C LEU A 160 -16.99 -9.18 -4.53
N THR A 161 -17.11 -9.09 -5.85
CA THR A 161 -17.31 -7.80 -6.53
C THR A 161 -18.75 -7.32 -6.43
N ALA A 162 -19.72 -8.22 -6.60
CA ALA A 162 -21.14 -7.89 -6.49
C ALA A 162 -21.58 -7.59 -5.05
N SER A 163 -20.93 -8.20 -4.04
CA SER A 163 -21.14 -7.84 -2.63
C SER A 163 -20.45 -6.53 -2.24
N GLY A 164 -19.58 -5.99 -3.09
CA GLY A 164 -18.82 -4.78 -2.83
C GLY A 164 -17.65 -4.99 -1.87
N GLU A 165 -17.22 -6.22 -1.62
CA GLU A 165 -16.05 -6.53 -0.80
C GLU A 165 -14.74 -6.27 -1.57
N VAL A 166 -14.76 -6.51 -2.88
CA VAL A 166 -13.64 -6.27 -3.80
C VAL A 166 -14.07 -5.29 -4.89
N SER A 167 -13.20 -4.31 -5.17
CA SER A 167 -13.32 -3.46 -6.36
C SER A 167 -12.14 -3.69 -7.30
N TRP A 168 -12.31 -3.30 -8.57
CA TRP A 168 -11.22 -3.31 -9.55
C TRP A 168 -11.09 -1.92 -10.17
N ALA A 169 -9.90 -1.59 -10.65
CA ALA A 169 -9.68 -0.36 -11.39
C ALA A 169 -8.76 -0.62 -12.59
N GLY A 170 -9.02 0.08 -13.69
CA GLY A 170 -8.08 0.12 -14.81
C GLY A 170 -6.85 0.95 -14.47
N ALA A 171 -5.70 0.52 -14.99
CA ALA A 171 -4.39 1.14 -14.80
C ALA A 171 -3.70 1.40 -16.16
N GLY A 172 -4.50 1.74 -17.17
CA GLY A 172 -4.07 1.98 -18.54
C GLY A 172 -4.51 0.90 -19.53
N SER A 173 -4.65 1.29 -20.81
CA SER A 173 -4.99 0.37 -21.90
C SER A 173 -3.76 -0.35 -22.45
N LEU A 174 -3.95 -1.56 -22.96
CA LEU A 174 -2.97 -2.29 -23.77
C LEU A 174 -3.45 -2.35 -25.23
N PRO A 175 -2.56 -2.61 -26.21
CA PRO A 175 -2.98 -2.81 -27.60
C PRO A 175 -4.05 -3.89 -27.73
N GLY A 176 -5.04 -3.64 -28.59
CA GLY A 176 -6.16 -4.55 -28.83
C GLY A 176 -7.35 -4.30 -27.91
N LYS A 177 -7.83 -5.34 -27.23
CA LYS A 177 -9.01 -5.31 -26.34
C LYS A 177 -8.65 -5.66 -24.89
N ASP A 178 -7.42 -5.37 -24.50
CA ASP A 178 -6.85 -5.67 -23.17
C ASP A 178 -6.42 -4.39 -22.46
N GLY A 179 -6.13 -4.49 -21.17
CA GLY A 179 -5.72 -3.36 -20.34
C GLY A 179 -5.04 -3.83 -19.07
N TRP A 180 -4.39 -2.92 -18.38
CA TRP A 180 -3.90 -3.17 -17.03
C TRP A 180 -5.06 -2.99 -16.04
N VAL A 181 -5.17 -3.92 -15.10
CA VAL A 181 -6.13 -3.85 -14.01
C VAL A 181 -5.45 -4.18 -12.70
N SER A 182 -5.98 -3.59 -11.63
CA SER A 182 -5.61 -3.90 -10.25
C SER A 182 -6.89 -4.20 -9.46
N LEU A 183 -6.78 -5.09 -8.47
CA LEU A 183 -7.85 -5.37 -7.51
C LEU A 183 -7.58 -4.64 -6.20
N TYR A 184 -8.64 -4.34 -5.47
CA TYR A 184 -8.59 -3.68 -4.16
C TYR A 184 -9.70 -4.24 -3.28
N LEU A 185 -9.43 -4.37 -1.98
CA LEU A 185 -10.48 -4.50 -0.98
C LEU A 185 -11.17 -3.15 -0.81
N ALA A 186 -12.48 -3.15 -0.60
CA ALA A 186 -13.26 -1.92 -0.59
C ALA A 186 -12.87 -0.96 0.54
N ASP A 187 -12.41 -1.48 1.68
CA ASP A 187 -11.94 -0.70 2.83
C ASP A 187 -10.57 -0.05 2.59
N ALA A 188 -9.69 -0.72 1.85
CA ALA A 188 -8.35 -0.24 1.52
C ALA A 188 -8.30 0.60 0.24
N ALA A 189 -9.29 0.49 -0.65
CA ALA A 189 -9.34 1.19 -1.93
C ALA A 189 -9.12 2.72 -1.83
N PRO A 190 -9.73 3.46 -0.87
CA PRO A 190 -9.49 4.90 -0.74
C PRO A 190 -8.04 5.29 -0.44
N LEU A 191 -7.25 4.39 0.14
CA LEU A 191 -5.85 4.61 0.48
C LEU A 191 -4.88 4.14 -0.61
N LEU A 192 -5.26 3.09 -1.36
CA LEU A 192 -4.38 2.42 -2.31
C LEU A 192 -4.61 2.80 -3.77
N LEU A 193 -5.81 3.28 -4.12
CA LEU A 193 -6.12 3.66 -5.50
C LEU A 193 -5.21 4.81 -5.95
N PRO A 194 -4.44 4.63 -7.04
CA PRO A 194 -3.65 5.72 -7.60
C PRO A 194 -4.57 6.79 -8.21
N PRO A 195 -4.06 8.03 -8.37
CA PRO A 195 -4.79 9.05 -9.13
C PRO A 195 -5.06 8.54 -10.56
N PRO A 196 -6.22 8.88 -11.16
CA PRO A 196 -6.54 8.46 -12.51
C PRO A 196 -5.45 8.83 -13.51
N HIS A 197 -5.19 7.94 -14.46
CA HIS A 197 -4.23 8.20 -15.53
C HIS A 197 -4.64 9.41 -16.37
N PRO A 198 -3.67 10.15 -16.93
CA PRO A 198 -3.96 11.21 -17.89
C PRO A 198 -4.79 10.68 -19.05
N LEU A 199 -5.90 11.36 -19.34
CA LEU A 199 -6.80 11.09 -20.44
C LEU A 199 -7.29 12.43 -20.97
N GLU A 200 -7.17 12.66 -22.27
CA GLU A 200 -7.80 13.80 -22.93
C GLU A 200 -9.31 13.53 -22.99
N THR A 201 -10.07 14.23 -22.14
CA THR A 201 -11.51 14.06 -22.07
C THR A 201 -12.19 14.71 -23.27
N THR A 202 -13.15 14.01 -23.84
CA THR A 202 -14.03 14.54 -24.89
C THR A 202 -15.33 15.02 -24.24
N ALA A 203 -16.14 15.80 -24.96
CA ALA A 203 -17.46 16.20 -24.48
C ALA A 203 -18.37 15.00 -24.15
N LEU A 204 -18.16 13.86 -24.81
CA LEU A 204 -18.87 12.61 -24.49
C LEU A 204 -18.38 12.01 -23.17
N HIS A 205 -17.06 11.99 -22.93
CA HIS A 205 -16.48 11.55 -21.64
C HIS A 205 -17.04 12.37 -20.47
N GLU A 206 -17.08 13.69 -20.63
CA GLU A 206 -17.59 14.60 -19.59
C GLU A 206 -19.09 14.39 -19.33
N SER A 207 -19.87 14.15 -20.39
CA SER A 207 -21.31 13.85 -20.25
C SER A 207 -21.56 12.54 -19.50
N VAL A 208 -20.74 11.51 -19.75
CA VAL A 208 -20.83 10.23 -19.03
C VAL A 208 -20.44 10.40 -17.56
N LEU A 209 -19.37 11.14 -17.26
CA LEU A 209 -18.97 11.44 -15.88
C LEU A 209 -20.04 12.26 -15.15
N ALA A 210 -20.66 13.23 -15.83
CA ALA A 210 -21.75 14.02 -15.27
C ALA A 210 -22.98 13.15 -14.95
N ALA A 211 -23.35 12.22 -15.82
CA ALA A 211 -24.45 11.27 -15.58
C ALA A 211 -24.20 10.38 -14.34
N LEU A 212 -22.94 10.06 -14.06
CA LEU A 212 -22.52 9.22 -12.92
C LEU A 212 -22.18 10.03 -11.65
N SER A 213 -22.27 11.36 -11.69
CA SER A 213 -21.92 12.24 -10.56
C SER A 213 -22.79 12.06 -9.32
N GLY A 214 -23.97 11.43 -9.46
CA GLY A 214 -24.90 11.14 -8.36
C GLY A 214 -24.38 10.14 -7.32
N GLY A 215 -23.23 9.51 -7.55
CA GLY A 215 -22.56 8.62 -6.59
C GLY A 215 -23.16 7.21 -6.50
N TYR A 216 -24.04 6.85 -7.42
CA TYR A 216 -24.63 5.51 -7.53
C TYR A 216 -24.26 4.85 -8.87
N GLY A 217 -24.31 3.52 -8.90
CA GLY A 217 -24.15 2.75 -10.14
C GLY A 217 -25.36 2.92 -11.06
N LEU A 218 -25.10 3.03 -12.37
CA LEU A 218 -26.12 3.04 -13.40
C LEU A 218 -25.90 1.89 -14.38
N PHE A 219 -27.00 1.27 -14.83
CA PHE A 219 -26.94 0.35 -15.95
C PHE A 219 -26.62 1.11 -17.24
N PHE A 220 -25.93 0.43 -18.17
CA PHE A 220 -25.54 1.02 -19.47
C PHE A 220 -26.70 1.73 -20.20
N ARG A 221 -27.91 1.16 -20.17
CA ARG A 221 -29.09 1.77 -20.82
C ARG A 221 -29.49 3.08 -20.14
N GLN A 222 -29.43 3.17 -18.81
CA GLN A 222 -29.73 4.41 -18.09
C GLN A 222 -28.70 5.49 -18.39
N ILE A 223 -27.41 5.14 -18.46
CA ILE A 223 -26.35 6.06 -18.86
C ILE A 223 -26.61 6.57 -20.29
N ALA A 224 -26.89 5.65 -21.22
CA ALA A 224 -27.16 5.99 -22.62
C ALA A 224 -28.38 6.92 -22.76
N ASP A 225 -29.48 6.62 -22.06
CA ASP A 225 -30.71 7.41 -22.11
C ASP A 225 -30.48 8.82 -21.55
N GLN A 226 -29.77 8.94 -20.42
CA GLN A 226 -29.44 10.25 -19.83
C GLN A 226 -28.53 11.09 -20.72
N VAL A 227 -27.48 10.49 -21.29
CA VAL A 227 -26.54 11.20 -22.17
C VAL A 227 -27.23 11.64 -23.46
N ARG A 228 -28.08 10.79 -24.05
CA ARG A 228 -28.85 11.13 -25.26
C ARG A 228 -29.92 12.18 -25.01
N ALA A 229 -30.58 12.14 -23.86
CA ALA A 229 -31.62 13.11 -23.51
C ALA A 229 -31.08 14.52 -23.27
N THR A 230 -29.79 14.67 -22.95
CA THR A 230 -29.23 15.94 -22.46
C THR A 230 -28.21 16.55 -23.42
N THR A 231 -27.17 15.81 -23.81
CA THR A 231 -26.00 16.39 -24.49
C THR A 231 -25.68 15.76 -25.84
N HIS A 232 -25.93 14.45 -26.03
CA HIS A 232 -25.56 13.75 -27.27
C HIS A 232 -26.68 12.84 -27.81
N PRO A 233 -27.76 13.40 -28.39
CA PRO A 233 -28.92 12.62 -28.86
C PRO A 233 -28.57 11.50 -29.87
N GLU A 234 -27.57 11.75 -30.73
CA GLU A 234 -27.15 10.85 -31.79
C GLU A 234 -26.02 9.88 -31.38
N ALA A 235 -25.59 9.87 -30.11
CA ALA A 235 -24.50 9.01 -29.66
C ALA A 235 -24.89 7.53 -29.78
N SER A 236 -24.15 6.76 -30.58
CA SER A 236 -24.39 5.33 -30.73
C SER A 236 -24.00 4.54 -29.47
N ASP A 237 -24.57 3.34 -29.30
CA ASP A 237 -24.18 2.42 -28.21
C ASP A 237 -22.68 2.09 -28.25
N VAL A 238 -22.09 2.03 -29.45
CA VAL A 238 -20.66 1.73 -29.64
C VAL A 238 -19.79 2.89 -29.13
N GLN A 239 -20.10 4.12 -29.53
CA GLN A 239 -19.36 5.31 -29.06
C GLN A 239 -19.44 5.47 -27.54
N LEU A 240 -20.61 5.21 -26.95
CA LEU A 240 -20.78 5.23 -25.49
C LEU A 240 -19.99 4.11 -24.80
N ALA A 241 -19.98 2.91 -25.37
CA ALA A 241 -19.19 1.80 -24.82
C ALA A 241 -17.68 2.08 -24.89
N ASP A 242 -17.18 2.63 -26.00
CA ASP A 242 -15.78 3.01 -26.15
C ASP A 242 -15.39 4.11 -25.14
N ALA A 243 -16.24 5.14 -24.99
CA ALA A 243 -16.04 6.20 -24.00
C ALA A 243 -16.00 5.68 -22.55
N LEU A 244 -16.88 4.72 -22.20
CA LEU A 244 -16.86 4.08 -20.89
C LEU A 244 -15.57 3.28 -20.66
N TRP A 245 -15.07 2.59 -21.69
CA TRP A 245 -13.81 1.85 -21.59
C TRP A 245 -12.59 2.76 -21.45
N ASP A 246 -12.53 3.87 -22.18
CA ASP A 246 -11.47 4.88 -22.01
C ASP A 246 -11.44 5.44 -20.58
N LEU A 247 -12.62 5.72 -20.03
CA LEU A 247 -12.77 6.15 -18.63
C LEU A 247 -12.43 5.04 -17.63
N ALA A 248 -12.79 3.79 -17.90
CA ALA A 248 -12.44 2.65 -17.04
C ALA A 248 -10.93 2.39 -17.04
N TRP A 249 -10.28 2.42 -18.22
CA TRP A 249 -8.84 2.23 -18.35
C TRP A 249 -8.02 3.36 -17.76
N SER A 250 -8.53 4.59 -17.77
CA SER A 250 -7.91 5.69 -17.03
C SER A 250 -8.11 5.61 -15.52
N GLY A 251 -8.88 4.65 -15.00
CA GLY A 251 -9.15 4.49 -13.57
C GLY A 251 -10.19 5.48 -13.02
N ARG A 252 -10.97 6.14 -13.91
CA ARG A 252 -12.02 7.10 -13.50
C ARG A 252 -13.36 6.43 -13.24
N LEU A 253 -13.59 5.27 -13.86
CA LEU A 253 -14.80 4.47 -13.71
C LEU A 253 -14.45 3.02 -13.37
N THR A 254 -15.38 2.36 -12.68
CA THR A 254 -15.32 0.92 -12.39
C THR A 254 -16.71 0.31 -12.54
N ASN A 255 -16.79 -1.01 -12.42
CA ASN A 255 -18.03 -1.79 -12.44
C ASN A 255 -18.07 -2.71 -11.21
N ASP A 256 -19.27 -2.99 -10.73
CA ASP A 256 -19.56 -3.92 -9.62
C ASP A 256 -19.34 -5.40 -10.00
N THR A 257 -19.03 -5.69 -11.27
CA THR A 257 -18.69 -7.03 -11.75
C THR A 257 -17.57 -7.00 -12.80
N LEU A 258 -16.90 -8.14 -13.00
CA LEU A 258 -15.96 -8.31 -14.12
C LEU A 258 -16.63 -8.82 -15.41
N ASN A 259 -17.95 -9.01 -15.44
CA ASN A 259 -18.63 -9.57 -16.61
C ASN A 259 -18.45 -8.73 -17.88
N PRO A 260 -18.59 -7.38 -17.86
CA PRO A 260 -18.30 -6.55 -19.02
C PRO A 260 -16.85 -6.68 -19.50
N LEU A 261 -15.91 -6.76 -18.55
CA LEU A 261 -14.49 -6.92 -18.83
C LEU A 261 -14.19 -8.26 -19.52
N ARG A 262 -14.75 -9.36 -19.01
CA ARG A 262 -14.64 -10.68 -19.65
C ARG A 262 -15.25 -10.71 -21.04
N ALA A 263 -16.37 -10.02 -21.25
CA ALA A 263 -17.01 -9.90 -22.55
C ALA A 263 -16.13 -9.13 -23.56
N LEU A 264 -15.52 -8.03 -23.12
CA LEU A 264 -14.56 -7.26 -23.92
C LEU A 264 -13.37 -8.14 -24.34
N LEU A 265 -12.72 -8.78 -23.37
CA LEU A 265 -11.57 -9.67 -23.61
C LEU A 265 -11.93 -10.85 -24.53
N GLY A 266 -13.13 -11.43 -24.36
CA GLY A 266 -13.63 -12.53 -25.18
C GLY A 266 -14.06 -12.14 -26.60
N SER A 267 -14.23 -10.84 -26.87
CA SER A 267 -14.61 -10.33 -28.19
C SER A 267 -13.42 -10.16 -29.16
N GLY A 268 -12.18 -10.27 -28.68
CA GLY A 268 -10.95 -10.25 -29.47
C GLY A 268 -10.85 -11.46 -30.41
N ARG A 269 -11.26 -11.28 -31.68
CA ARG A 269 -11.35 -12.36 -32.68
C ARG A 269 -10.01 -12.77 -33.30
N THR A 270 -8.97 -11.96 -33.15
CA THR A 270 -7.67 -12.14 -33.82
C THR A 270 -6.57 -12.54 -32.83
N ALA A 271 -5.61 -13.34 -33.30
CA ALA A 271 -4.39 -13.61 -32.54
C ALA A 271 -3.67 -12.28 -32.26
N GLY A 272 -3.26 -12.07 -31.00
CA GLY A 272 -2.65 -10.81 -30.56
C GLY A 272 -3.64 -9.71 -30.13
N SER A 273 -4.95 -9.95 -30.16
CA SER A 273 -5.95 -8.97 -29.66
C SER A 273 -5.94 -8.77 -28.14
N THR A 274 -5.36 -9.72 -27.39
CA THR A 274 -5.18 -9.67 -25.93
C THR A 274 -3.81 -10.25 -25.60
N ALA A 275 -3.16 -9.79 -24.51
CA ALA A 275 -1.86 -10.31 -24.09
C ALA A 275 -1.89 -11.82 -23.83
N HIS A 276 -3.01 -12.33 -23.31
CA HIS A 276 -3.28 -13.74 -23.16
C HIS A 276 -4.65 -14.12 -23.73
N ARG A 277 -4.73 -15.18 -24.54
CA ARG A 277 -6.00 -15.63 -25.13
C ARG A 277 -7.08 -15.87 -24.06
N ALA A 278 -8.10 -15.03 -24.03
CA ALA A 278 -9.23 -15.14 -23.12
C ALA A 278 -10.20 -16.26 -23.56
N LYS A 279 -10.81 -16.97 -22.60
CA LYS A 279 -11.91 -17.90 -22.89
C LYS A 279 -13.20 -17.10 -23.06
N ARG A 280 -14.00 -17.48 -24.06
CA ARG A 280 -15.30 -16.86 -24.32
C ARG A 280 -16.25 -17.13 -23.16
N ALA A 281 -16.85 -16.09 -22.60
CA ALA A 281 -18.07 -16.23 -21.84
C ALA A 281 -19.18 -16.66 -22.82
N VAL A 282 -19.78 -17.83 -22.60
CA VAL A 282 -20.96 -18.24 -23.39
C VAL A 282 -22.06 -17.24 -23.04
N PRO A 283 -22.57 -16.45 -24.00
CA PRO A 283 -23.70 -15.58 -23.69
C PRO A 283 -24.83 -16.45 -23.18
N ARG A 284 -25.39 -16.10 -22.02
CA ARG A 284 -26.64 -16.71 -21.57
C ARG A 284 -27.66 -16.38 -22.65
N GLY A 285 -28.03 -17.38 -23.45
CA GLY A 285 -29.16 -17.25 -24.35
C GLY A 285 -30.33 -16.81 -23.51
N ARG A 286 -30.93 -15.66 -23.84
CA ARG A 286 -32.29 -15.38 -23.40
C ARG A 286 -33.11 -16.56 -23.93
N TYR A 287 -33.54 -17.46 -23.06
CA TYR A 287 -34.64 -18.34 -23.39
C TYR A 287 -35.76 -17.41 -23.86
N GLY A 288 -36.07 -17.49 -25.15
CA GLY A 288 -37.06 -16.62 -25.77
C GLY A 288 -38.37 -16.71 -25.00
N SER A 289 -38.96 -15.57 -24.65
CA SER A 289 -40.39 -15.54 -24.38
C SER A 289 -41.08 -15.77 -25.72
N LEU A 290 -41.39 -17.02 -26.02
CA LEU A 290 -42.39 -17.36 -27.01
C LEU A 290 -43.75 -17.38 -26.32
N THR A 291 -44.75 -16.86 -27.05
CA THR A 291 -46.22 -16.91 -26.87
C THR A 291 -46.83 -15.63 -26.25
N ALA A 292 -47.87 -15.00 -26.83
CA ALA A 292 -48.68 -15.34 -28.00
C ALA A 292 -49.24 -14.06 -28.65
N ALA A 293 -49.03 -13.89 -29.95
CA ALA A 293 -49.88 -13.02 -30.77
C ALA A 293 -51.15 -13.81 -31.10
N ALA A 294 -52.24 -13.52 -30.38
CA ALA A 294 -53.56 -14.04 -30.72
C ALA A 294 -54.01 -13.40 -32.05
N ARG A 295 -53.95 -14.16 -33.14
CA ARG A 295 -54.72 -13.85 -34.34
C ARG A 295 -56.16 -14.28 -34.11
N SER A 296 -57.07 -13.32 -34.00
CA SER A 296 -58.51 -13.56 -34.17
C SER A 296 -58.78 -13.83 -35.64
N ALA A 297 -59.11 -15.09 -35.97
CA ALA A 297 -59.68 -15.46 -37.26
C ALA A 297 -61.15 -15.05 -37.29
N SER A 298 -61.53 -14.34 -38.35
CA SER A 298 -62.90 -13.99 -38.69
C SER A 298 -63.74 -15.22 -39.04
N ARG A 299 -64.99 -15.24 -38.57
CA ARG A 299 -66.15 -15.85 -39.21
C ARG A 299 -67.33 -14.90 -39.09
#